data_AF-A0A067JTY9-F1
#
_entry.id   AF-A0A067JTY9-F1
#
_cell.length_a   1.000
_cell.length_b   1.000
_cell.length_c   1.000
_cell.angle_alpha   90.00
_cell.angle_beta   90.00
_cell.angle_gamma   90.00
#
_symmetry.space_group_name_H-M   'P 1'
#
loop_
_entity.id
_entity.type
_entity.pdbx_description
1 polymer ?
#
loop_
_entity_poly.entity_id
_entity_poly.type
_entity_poly.pdbx_seq_one_letter_code
_entity_poly.pdbx_strand_id
1 'polypeptide(L)'
;MSDIISGVDTPVTEAKSGSDGAKVAEVKTWLASQFDAAGKEVPEFEYTSRSIAHLYNLASVSQAKTQAANILANDFRLKATEYRAQAARIREILEGVELAQEGLPSNVVGSAQVLANVANLLNIRDTELSSFLVAMGDISLRKTGVEEKRAKAQKESKILLDYTRKAIARLTYLKRTLAQLEDDVAPSEAQMENWKTNLAIMASKERQYLQQYSNYKAVLNRVGYTPEISHGVLVEMAEHRKELEKKTKPIMDALRSYKDLPPDKTLAALAIEDKKRQYAAAEKYLEDVLQSALATSD
;
A
#
# COMPACT_ATOMS: atom_id res chain seq x y z
N MET A 1 -37.11 68.86 -3.20
CA MET A 1 -38.36 68.43 -3.86
C MET A 1 -38.06 68.33 -5.33
N SER A 2 -38.46 67.20 -5.89
CA SER A 2 -38.42 66.70 -7.27
C SER A 2 -38.07 67.67 -8.40
N ASP A 3 -37.15 67.25 -9.28
CA ASP A 3 -37.57 66.82 -10.63
C ASP A 3 -36.57 65.87 -11.31
N ILE A 4 -37.17 64.98 -12.09
CA ILE A 4 -36.61 63.89 -12.90
C ILE A 4 -36.34 64.42 -14.33
N ILE A 5 -35.38 63.81 -15.06
CA ILE A 5 -35.30 63.54 -16.52
C ILE A 5 -33.79 63.34 -16.85
N SER A 6 -33.30 62.11 -17.05
CA SER A 6 -33.30 61.29 -18.28
C SER A 6 -31.97 61.38 -19.06
N GLY A 7 -31.25 60.27 -19.07
CA GLY A 7 -30.55 59.68 -20.23
C GLY A 7 -29.53 60.49 -21.01
N VAL A 8 -28.25 60.21 -20.78
CA VAL A 8 -27.26 60.02 -21.87
C VAL A 8 -26.35 58.86 -21.50
N ASP A 9 -26.49 57.78 -22.25
CA ASP A 9 -25.61 56.63 -22.30
C ASP A 9 -24.39 57.02 -23.16
N THR A 10 -23.24 57.25 -22.55
CA THR A 10 -21.96 57.40 -23.28
C THR A 10 -21.23 56.07 -23.27
N PRO A 11 -21.09 55.36 -24.40
CA PRO A 11 -20.21 54.21 -24.48
C PRO A 11 -18.77 54.71 -24.52
N VAL A 12 -18.09 54.60 -23.38
CA VAL A 12 -16.64 54.73 -23.28
C VAL A 12 -16.00 53.45 -23.83
N THR A 13 -15.88 53.30 -25.15
CA THR A 13 -15.05 52.24 -25.75
C THR A 13 -14.72 52.52 -27.21
N GLU A 14 -13.80 53.45 -27.48
CA GLU A 14 -13.14 53.50 -28.80
C GLU A 14 -11.67 53.95 -28.79
N ALA A 15 -11.08 54.20 -27.61
CA ALA A 15 -9.67 54.63 -27.51
C ALA A 15 -8.63 53.47 -27.48
N LYS A 16 -9.05 52.20 -27.41
CA LYS A 16 -8.13 51.05 -27.26
C LYS A 16 -7.56 50.51 -28.59
N SER A 17 -8.27 50.65 -29.71
CA SER A 17 -7.87 50.01 -30.98
C SER A 17 -6.66 50.68 -31.64
N GLY A 18 -6.45 51.98 -31.43
CA GLY A 18 -5.30 52.71 -31.99
C GLY A 18 -3.96 52.36 -31.34
N SER A 19 -3.97 52.05 -30.03
CA SER A 19 -2.75 51.69 -29.29
C SER A 19 -2.21 50.30 -29.66
N ASP A 20 -3.09 49.35 -29.98
CA ASP A 20 -2.67 47.99 -30.31
C ASP A 20 -2.11 47.91 -31.74
N GLY A 21 -2.64 48.70 -32.69
CA GLY A 21 -2.09 48.79 -34.05
C GLY A 21 -0.64 49.31 -34.09
N ALA A 22 -0.32 50.32 -33.27
CA ALA A 22 1.05 50.84 -33.16
C ALA A 22 2.02 49.81 -32.56
N LYS A 23 1.60 49.09 -31.51
CA LYS A 23 2.38 48.01 -30.89
C LYS A 23 2.63 46.85 -31.86
N VAL A 24 1.65 46.51 -32.68
CA VAL A 24 1.79 45.48 -33.72
C VAL A 24 2.83 45.87 -34.76
N ALA A 25 2.81 47.12 -35.23
CA ALA A 25 3.79 47.61 -36.21
C ALA A 25 5.21 47.56 -35.63
N GLU A 26 5.40 48.03 -34.39
CA GLU A 26 6.70 48.02 -33.71
C GLU A 26 7.23 46.59 -33.51
N VAL A 27 6.38 45.66 -33.09
CA VAL A 27 6.74 44.24 -32.95
C VAL A 27 7.12 43.63 -34.31
N LYS A 28 6.38 43.92 -35.38
CA LYS A 28 6.70 43.43 -36.73
C LYS A 28 8.05 43.93 -37.22
N THR A 29 8.33 45.22 -37.08
CA THR A 29 9.60 45.82 -37.47
C THR A 29 10.76 45.26 -36.63
N TRP A 30 10.56 45.11 -35.32
CA TRP A 30 11.57 44.50 -34.45
C TRP A 30 11.85 43.04 -34.81
N LEU A 31 10.81 42.21 -35.01
CA LEU A 31 10.97 40.82 -35.44
C LEU A 31 11.69 40.72 -36.77
N ALA A 32 11.30 41.52 -37.77
CA ALA A 32 11.98 41.54 -39.07
C ALA A 32 13.48 41.86 -38.90
N SER A 33 13.83 42.87 -38.10
CA SER A 33 15.23 43.22 -37.84
C SER A 33 16.01 42.11 -37.14
N GLN A 34 15.43 41.43 -36.14
CA GLN A 34 16.13 40.38 -35.39
C GLN A 34 16.32 39.10 -36.22
N PHE A 35 15.34 38.73 -37.04
CA PHE A 35 15.40 37.55 -37.89
C PHE A 35 16.31 37.78 -39.11
N ASP A 36 16.27 38.97 -39.71
CA ASP A 36 17.18 39.37 -40.78
C ASP A 36 18.66 39.34 -40.32
N ALA A 37 18.95 39.85 -39.12
CA ALA A 37 20.28 39.76 -38.52
C ALA A 37 20.76 38.30 -38.32
N ALA A 38 19.84 37.34 -38.24
CA ALA A 38 20.14 35.91 -38.15
C ALA A 38 20.06 35.17 -39.50
N GLY A 39 19.81 35.89 -40.61
CA GLY A 39 19.63 35.32 -41.94
C GLY A 39 18.40 34.42 -42.06
N LYS A 40 17.34 34.70 -41.30
CA LYS A 40 16.10 33.91 -41.25
C LYS A 40 14.88 34.76 -41.56
N GLU A 41 13.82 34.12 -42.03
CA GLU A 41 12.51 34.76 -42.17
C GLU A 41 11.73 34.69 -40.85
N VAL A 42 10.85 35.67 -40.62
CA VAL A 42 9.98 35.71 -39.44
C VAL A 42 8.91 34.62 -39.60
N PRO A 43 8.81 33.64 -38.68
CA PRO A 43 7.78 32.61 -38.74
C PRO A 43 6.37 33.20 -38.70
N GLU A 44 5.42 32.56 -39.37
CA GLU A 44 4.01 32.94 -39.24
C GLU A 44 3.49 32.60 -37.83
N PHE A 45 2.81 33.56 -37.20
CA PHE A 45 2.18 33.37 -35.90
C PHE A 45 0.91 34.21 -35.78
N GLU A 46 0.03 33.83 -34.86
CA GLU A 46 -1.23 34.52 -34.64
C GLU A 46 -1.04 35.84 -33.87
N TYR A 47 -1.55 36.92 -34.44
CA TYR A 47 -1.53 38.27 -33.87
C TYR A 47 -2.71 38.47 -32.89
N THR A 48 -2.68 37.73 -31.78
CA THR A 48 -3.63 37.86 -30.67
C THR A 48 -3.16 38.99 -29.72
N SER A 49 -4.07 39.74 -29.10
CA SER A 49 -3.70 40.84 -28.17
C SER A 49 -2.73 40.39 -27.07
N ARG A 50 -2.86 39.14 -26.59
CA ARG A 50 -1.92 38.53 -25.63
C ARG A 50 -0.53 38.27 -26.24
N SER A 51 -0.43 37.73 -27.45
CA SER A 51 0.86 37.47 -28.09
C SER A 51 1.58 38.78 -28.43
N ILE A 52 0.84 39.77 -28.93
CA ILE A 52 1.36 41.12 -29.20
C ILE A 52 1.86 41.78 -27.91
N ALA A 53 1.12 41.71 -26.80
CA ALA A 53 1.57 42.29 -25.53
C ALA A 53 2.85 41.63 -25.01
N HIS A 54 2.98 40.31 -25.11
CA HIS A 54 4.21 39.60 -24.73
C HIS A 54 5.39 39.95 -25.64
N LEU A 55 5.17 39.96 -26.96
CA LEU A 55 6.20 40.31 -27.94
C LEU A 55 6.63 41.77 -27.84
N TYR A 56 5.71 42.68 -27.56
CA TYR A 56 5.99 44.09 -27.34
C TYR A 56 6.87 44.29 -26.10
N ASN A 57 6.52 43.64 -24.98
CA ASN A 57 7.36 43.67 -23.77
C ASN A 57 8.74 43.07 -24.04
N LEU A 58 8.81 41.97 -24.79
CA LEU A 58 10.08 41.35 -25.16
C LEU A 58 10.93 42.28 -26.04
N ALA A 59 10.31 42.92 -27.04
CA ALA A 59 10.94 43.88 -27.93
C ALA A 59 11.49 45.07 -27.14
N SER A 60 10.68 45.67 -26.26
CA SER A 60 11.09 46.79 -25.40
C SER A 60 12.29 46.41 -24.52
N VAL A 61 12.23 45.26 -23.84
CA VAL A 61 13.35 44.78 -23.00
C VAL A 61 14.59 44.46 -23.82
N SER A 62 14.43 43.86 -25.00
CA SER A 62 15.53 43.55 -25.92
C SER A 62 16.21 44.82 -26.41
N GLN A 63 15.45 45.78 -26.93
CA GLN A 63 15.96 47.05 -27.45
C GLN A 63 16.64 47.85 -26.35
N ALA A 64 16.06 47.94 -25.15
CA ALA A 64 16.67 48.61 -24.01
C ALA A 64 18.03 47.98 -23.63
N LYS A 65 18.11 46.64 -23.64
CA LYS A 65 19.37 45.91 -23.39
C LYS A 65 20.40 46.17 -24.50
N THR A 66 19.99 46.13 -25.76
CA THR A 66 20.88 46.41 -26.90
C THR A 66 21.40 47.85 -26.85
N GLN A 67 20.55 48.82 -26.52
CA GLN A 67 20.96 50.20 -26.34
C GLN A 67 21.96 50.34 -25.18
N ALA A 68 21.69 49.74 -24.02
CA ALA A 68 22.61 49.75 -22.89
C ALA A 68 23.97 49.10 -23.25
N ALA A 69 23.95 47.99 -23.98
CA ALA A 69 25.17 47.33 -24.47
C ALA A 69 25.95 48.23 -25.43
N ASN A 70 25.27 48.91 -26.35
CA ASN A 70 25.91 49.86 -27.28
C ASN A 70 26.53 51.06 -26.56
N ILE A 71 25.85 51.62 -25.55
CA ILE A 71 26.40 52.70 -24.73
C ILE A 71 27.68 52.22 -24.02
N LEU A 72 27.64 51.04 -23.40
CA LEU A 72 28.79 50.46 -22.71
C LEU A 72 29.96 50.16 -23.67
N ALA A 73 29.66 49.64 -24.86
CA ALA A 73 30.68 49.39 -25.88
C ALA A 73 31.36 50.69 -26.35
N ASN A 74 30.58 51.76 -26.54
CA ASN A 74 31.11 53.07 -26.90
C ASN A 74 31.98 53.67 -25.78
N ASP A 75 31.52 53.59 -24.52
CA ASP A 75 32.29 54.02 -23.35
C ASP A 75 33.62 53.26 -23.22
N PHE A 76 33.60 51.93 -23.37
CA PHE A 76 34.83 51.13 -23.36
C PHE A 76 35.77 51.49 -24.51
N ARG A 77 35.24 51.77 -25.70
CA ARG A 77 36.05 52.19 -26.85
C ARG A 77 36.73 53.53 -26.57
N LEU A 78 36.00 54.50 -26.01
CA LEU A 78 36.53 55.80 -25.63
C LEU A 78 37.62 55.66 -24.56
N LYS A 79 37.34 54.95 -23.46
CA LYS A 79 38.33 54.67 -22.41
C LYS A 79 39.57 54.00 -22.99
N ALA A 80 39.41 53.01 -23.86
CA ALA A 80 40.54 52.35 -24.50
C ALA A 80 41.37 53.29 -25.38
N THR A 81 40.76 54.30 -26.01
CA THR A 81 41.53 55.34 -26.73
C THR A 81 42.28 56.26 -25.76
N GLU A 82 41.66 56.67 -24.66
CA GLU A 82 42.28 57.51 -23.63
C GLU A 82 43.46 56.79 -22.95
N TYR A 83 43.28 55.52 -22.55
CA TYR A 83 44.36 54.71 -21.97
C TYR A 83 45.54 54.53 -22.93
N ARG A 84 45.29 54.36 -24.24
CA ARG A 84 46.36 54.28 -25.24
C ARG A 84 47.11 55.61 -25.38
N ALA A 85 46.39 56.74 -25.43
CA ALA A 85 47.00 58.07 -25.49
C ALA A 85 47.84 58.35 -24.24
N GLN A 86 47.33 58.02 -23.06
CA GLN A 86 48.05 58.19 -21.80
C GLN A 86 49.28 57.27 -21.72
N ALA A 87 49.18 56.02 -22.18
CA ALA A 87 50.32 55.11 -22.25
C ALA A 87 51.41 55.62 -23.20
N ALA A 88 51.02 56.22 -24.34
CA ALA A 88 51.97 56.86 -25.26
C ALA A 88 52.66 58.07 -24.60
N ARG A 89 51.91 58.95 -23.92
CA ARG A 89 52.45 60.09 -23.18
C ARG A 89 53.43 59.65 -22.08
N ILE A 90 53.10 58.62 -21.31
CA ILE A 90 53.99 58.09 -20.26
C ILE A 90 55.27 57.53 -20.88
N ARG A 91 55.16 56.82 -22.01
CA ARG A 91 56.32 56.29 -22.73
C ARG A 91 57.27 57.41 -23.17
N GLU A 92 56.75 58.47 -23.78
CA GLU A 92 57.54 59.64 -24.22
C GLU A 92 58.25 60.32 -23.04
N ILE A 93 57.58 60.46 -21.88
CA ILE A 93 58.19 61.00 -20.66
C ILE A 93 59.34 60.10 -20.19
N LEU A 94 59.13 58.78 -20.14
CA LEU A 94 60.16 57.84 -19.70
C LEU A 94 61.36 57.82 -20.65
N GLU A 95 61.14 57.92 -21.96
CA GLU A 95 62.20 58.08 -22.96
C GLU A 95 63.01 59.37 -22.71
N GLY A 96 62.34 60.48 -22.38
CA GLY A 96 63.00 61.76 -22.07
C GLY A 96 63.87 61.77 -20.80
N VAL A 97 63.70 60.80 -19.90
CA VAL A 97 64.51 60.63 -18.67
C VAL A 97 65.39 59.37 -18.74
N GLU A 98 65.60 58.82 -19.95
CA GLU A 98 66.40 57.61 -20.20
C GLU A 98 65.93 56.35 -19.44
N LEU A 99 64.67 56.32 -19.01
CA LEU A 99 64.00 55.17 -18.37
C LEU A 99 63.13 54.39 -19.36
N ALA A 100 63.48 54.44 -20.64
CA ALA A 100 62.82 53.64 -21.67
C ALA A 100 62.95 52.14 -21.36
N GLN A 101 61.93 51.36 -21.71
CA GLN A 101 61.91 49.92 -21.47
C GLN A 101 63.14 49.19 -22.04
N GLU A 102 63.63 49.66 -23.20
CA GLU A 102 64.80 49.11 -23.89
C GLU A 102 66.12 49.38 -23.18
N GLY A 103 66.20 50.44 -22.37
CA GLY A 103 67.37 50.80 -21.58
C GLY A 103 67.44 50.12 -20.21
N LEU A 104 66.37 49.44 -19.78
CA LEU A 104 66.29 48.82 -18.46
C LEU A 104 66.85 47.39 -18.45
N PRO A 105 67.49 46.96 -17.36
CA PRO A 105 67.84 45.55 -17.16
C PRO A 105 66.63 44.62 -17.26
N SER A 106 66.80 43.46 -17.90
CA SER A 106 65.70 42.53 -18.18
C SER A 106 64.97 42.02 -16.94
N ASN A 107 65.66 41.89 -15.81
CA ASN A 107 65.07 41.53 -14.52
C ASN A 107 64.12 42.62 -13.97
N VAL A 108 64.43 43.89 -14.20
CA VAL A 108 63.59 45.03 -13.78
C VAL A 108 62.32 45.06 -14.63
N VAL A 109 62.46 44.92 -15.94
CA VAL A 109 61.32 44.83 -16.88
C VAL A 109 60.41 43.65 -16.53
N GLY A 110 61.00 42.46 -16.29
CA GLY A 110 60.25 41.28 -15.88
C GLY A 110 59.49 41.48 -14.57
N SER A 111 60.12 42.08 -13.56
CA SER A 111 59.51 42.34 -12.25
C SER A 111 58.35 43.35 -12.35
N ALA A 112 58.52 44.43 -13.11
CA ALA A 112 57.47 45.42 -13.36
C ALA A 112 56.29 44.82 -14.13
N GLN A 113 56.55 43.95 -15.11
CA GLN A 113 55.51 43.24 -15.85
C GLN A 113 54.69 42.31 -14.94
N VAL A 114 55.35 41.56 -14.06
CA VAL A 114 54.66 40.71 -13.07
C VAL A 114 53.79 41.55 -12.16
N LEU A 115 54.32 42.67 -11.63
CA LEU A 115 53.58 43.56 -10.75
C LEU A 115 52.34 44.14 -11.45
N ALA A 116 52.48 44.60 -12.69
CA ALA A 116 51.38 45.11 -13.50
C ALA A 116 50.32 44.03 -13.80
N ASN A 117 50.76 42.81 -14.11
CA ASN A 117 49.86 41.68 -14.35
C ASN A 117 49.06 41.33 -13.09
N VAL A 118 49.72 41.28 -11.92
CA VAL A 118 49.04 40.99 -10.65
C VAL A 118 48.10 42.14 -10.28
N ALA A 119 48.50 43.42 -10.45
CA ALA A 119 47.62 44.57 -10.23
C ALA A 119 46.35 44.49 -11.10
N ASN A 120 46.50 44.17 -12.39
CA ASN A 120 45.37 43.99 -13.29
C ASN A 120 44.47 42.82 -12.88
N LEU A 121 45.05 41.68 -12.46
CA LEU A 121 44.28 40.52 -11.98
C LEU A 121 43.50 40.83 -10.70
N LEU A 122 44.10 41.60 -9.81
CA LEU A 122 43.49 42.06 -8.56
C LEU A 122 42.58 43.29 -8.75
N ASN A 123 42.53 43.84 -9.97
CA ASN A 123 41.81 45.06 -10.32
C ASN A 123 42.20 46.29 -9.45
N ILE A 124 43.50 46.44 -9.20
CA ILE A 124 44.11 47.54 -8.44
C ILE A 124 44.59 48.61 -9.43
N ARG A 125 44.52 49.89 -9.02
CA ARG A 125 44.89 51.05 -9.88
C ARG A 125 46.27 51.63 -9.56
N ASP A 126 46.85 51.27 -8.43
CA ASP A 126 48.17 51.69 -7.98
C ASP A 126 49.11 50.49 -7.84
N THR A 127 50.35 50.78 -7.50
CA THR A 127 51.38 49.78 -7.20
C THR A 127 51.73 49.75 -5.71
N GLU A 128 50.82 50.20 -4.84
CA GLU A 128 51.07 50.25 -3.40
C GLU A 128 50.93 48.87 -2.75
N LEU A 129 51.87 48.53 -1.87
CA LEU A 129 51.87 47.25 -1.15
C LEU A 129 50.58 47.04 -0.34
N SER A 130 50.07 48.10 0.30
CA SER A 130 48.80 48.12 1.03
C SER A 130 47.64 47.64 0.16
N SER A 131 47.49 48.19 -1.03
CA SER A 131 46.45 47.85 -2.00
C SER A 131 46.55 46.38 -2.43
N PHE A 132 47.76 45.88 -2.70
CA PHE A 132 47.97 44.45 -3.00
C PHE A 132 47.55 43.55 -1.84
N LEU A 133 47.97 43.87 -0.61
CA LEU A 133 47.66 43.06 0.57
C LEU A 133 46.16 42.99 0.84
N VAL A 134 45.45 44.11 0.72
CA VAL A 134 43.99 44.16 0.89
C VAL A 134 43.29 43.32 -0.18
N ALA A 135 43.61 43.52 -1.46
CA ALA A 135 42.96 42.77 -2.55
C ALA A 135 43.25 41.26 -2.48
N MET A 136 44.48 40.87 -2.13
CA MET A 136 44.82 39.46 -1.90
C MET A 136 44.09 38.87 -0.69
N GLY A 137 43.93 39.64 0.39
CA GLY A 137 43.12 39.28 1.55
C GLY A 137 41.66 39.04 1.16
N ASP A 138 41.06 39.98 0.43
CA ASP A 138 39.67 39.88 -0.05
C ASP A 138 39.44 38.68 -0.96
N ILE A 139 40.36 38.40 -1.89
CA ILE A 139 40.29 37.19 -2.73
C ILE A 139 40.44 35.93 -1.89
N SER A 140 41.33 35.93 -0.91
CA SER A 140 41.55 34.77 -0.03
C SER A 140 40.31 34.47 0.81
N LEU A 141 39.65 35.49 1.38
CA LEU A 141 38.38 35.34 2.10
C LEU A 141 37.25 34.88 1.17
N ARG A 142 37.15 35.43 -0.04
CA ARG A 142 36.15 34.98 -1.01
C ARG A 142 36.39 33.53 -1.42
N LYS A 143 37.65 33.13 -1.61
CA LYS A 143 38.03 31.75 -1.94
C LYS A 143 37.59 30.79 -0.84
N THR A 144 37.92 31.07 0.43
CA THR A 144 37.53 30.21 1.55
C THR A 144 36.01 30.12 1.69
N GLY A 145 35.28 31.24 1.54
CA GLY A 145 33.82 31.23 1.57
C GLY A 145 33.18 30.43 0.42
N VAL A 146 33.78 30.42 -0.77
CA VAL A 146 33.33 29.59 -1.89
C VAL A 146 33.65 28.10 -1.65
N GLU A 147 34.83 27.80 -1.11
CA GLU A 147 35.22 26.43 -0.74
C GLU A 147 34.29 25.85 0.34
N GLU A 148 33.92 26.63 1.35
CA GLU A 148 32.96 26.21 2.38
C GLU A 148 31.57 25.93 1.79
N LYS A 149 31.04 26.84 0.96
CA LYS A 149 29.76 26.63 0.25
C LYS A 149 29.80 25.39 -0.62
N ARG A 150 30.90 25.15 -1.32
CA ARG A 150 31.10 23.95 -2.14
C ARG A 150 31.10 22.69 -1.28
N ALA A 151 31.82 22.69 -0.16
CA ALA A 151 31.86 21.57 0.77
C ALA A 151 30.46 21.25 1.34
N LYS A 152 29.70 22.28 1.72
CA LYS A 152 28.32 22.14 2.19
C LYS A 152 27.40 21.56 1.11
N ALA A 153 27.42 22.12 -0.10
CA ALA A 153 26.64 21.61 -1.22
C ALA A 153 26.99 20.16 -1.56
N GLN A 154 28.27 19.78 -1.48
CA GLN A 154 28.71 18.41 -1.72
C GLN A 154 28.22 17.44 -0.64
N LYS A 155 28.18 17.87 0.63
CA LYS A 155 27.59 17.09 1.73
C LYS A 155 26.09 16.90 1.55
N GLU A 156 25.36 17.97 1.23
CA GLU A 156 23.92 17.92 0.97
C GLU A 156 23.59 17.02 -0.24
N SER A 157 24.35 17.13 -1.32
CA SER A 157 24.22 16.27 -2.49
C SER A 157 24.41 14.79 -2.15
N LYS A 158 25.41 14.45 -1.33
CA LYS A 158 25.64 13.08 -0.86
C LYS A 158 24.44 12.55 -0.05
N ILE A 159 23.92 13.36 0.86
CA ILE A 159 22.74 13.00 1.67
C ILE A 159 21.51 12.77 0.78
N LEU A 160 21.28 13.66 -0.18
CA LEU A 160 20.15 13.55 -1.10
C LEU A 160 20.25 12.30 -1.99
N LEU A 161 21.45 11.95 -2.46
CA LEU A 161 21.70 10.72 -3.20
C LEU A 161 21.38 9.48 -2.36
N ASP A 162 21.75 9.46 -1.08
CA ASP A 162 21.45 8.33 -0.20
C ASP A 162 19.94 8.19 0.07
N TYR A 163 19.22 9.30 0.26
CA TYR A 163 17.76 9.28 0.33
C TYR A 163 17.12 8.78 -0.96
N THR A 164 17.62 9.23 -2.10
CA THR A 164 17.13 8.81 -3.42
C THR A 164 17.32 7.31 -3.62
N ARG A 165 18.49 6.77 -3.27
CA ARG A 165 18.77 5.32 -3.32
C ARG A 165 17.81 4.53 -2.43
N LYS A 166 17.57 4.99 -1.20
CA LYS A 166 16.61 4.35 -0.27
C LYS A 166 15.19 4.38 -0.83
N ALA A 167 14.77 5.50 -1.41
CA ALA A 167 13.46 5.65 -2.02
C ALA A 167 13.29 4.70 -3.22
N ILE A 168 14.29 4.61 -4.09
CA ILE A 168 14.30 3.68 -5.22
C ILE A 168 14.21 2.23 -4.74
N ALA A 169 14.99 1.83 -3.74
CA ALA A 169 14.94 0.47 -3.20
C ALA A 169 13.54 0.13 -2.66
N ARG A 170 12.93 1.07 -1.92
CA ARG A 170 11.57 0.90 -1.37
C ARG A 170 10.51 0.84 -2.47
N LEU A 171 10.63 1.68 -3.50
CA LEU A 171 9.75 1.65 -4.67
C LEU A 171 9.83 0.30 -5.39
N THR A 172 11.03 -0.21 -5.61
CA THR A 172 11.24 -1.52 -6.25
C THR A 172 10.62 -2.65 -5.43
N TYR A 173 10.77 -2.62 -4.11
CA TYR A 173 10.13 -3.59 -3.21
C TYR A 173 8.59 -3.52 -3.28
N LEU A 174 8.03 -2.31 -3.25
CA LEU A 174 6.58 -2.11 -3.36
C LEU A 174 6.05 -2.59 -4.71
N LYS A 175 6.75 -2.32 -5.82
CA LYS A 175 6.36 -2.83 -7.14
C LYS A 175 6.33 -4.35 -7.21
N ARG A 176 7.33 -5.02 -6.61
CA ARG A 176 7.35 -6.49 -6.54
C ARG A 176 6.18 -7.03 -5.71
N THR A 177 5.90 -6.39 -4.58
CA THR A 177 4.82 -6.80 -3.68
C THR A 177 3.47 -6.64 -4.37
N LEU A 178 3.26 -5.51 -5.06
CA LEU A 178 2.06 -5.26 -5.85
C LEU A 178 1.86 -6.30 -6.95
N ALA A 179 2.91 -6.62 -7.71
CA ALA A 179 2.84 -7.65 -8.75
C ALA A 179 2.44 -9.03 -8.17
N GLN A 180 3.01 -9.41 -7.02
CA GLN A 180 2.62 -10.66 -6.35
C GLN A 180 1.14 -10.64 -5.92
N LEU A 181 0.68 -9.53 -5.35
CA LEU A 181 -0.72 -9.36 -4.97
C LEU A 181 -1.66 -9.44 -6.18
N GLU A 182 -1.28 -8.83 -7.30
CA GLU A 182 -2.04 -8.89 -8.56
C GLU A 182 -2.11 -10.32 -9.11
N ASP A 183 -1.00 -11.07 -9.07
CA ASP A 183 -0.97 -12.48 -9.47
C ASP A 183 -1.83 -13.38 -8.56
N ASP A 184 -1.95 -13.04 -7.26
CA ASP A 184 -2.73 -13.79 -6.28
C ASP A 184 -4.26 -13.53 -6.37
N VAL A 185 -4.71 -12.48 -7.07
CA VAL A 185 -6.15 -12.15 -7.20
C VAL A 185 -6.90 -13.26 -7.93
N ALA A 186 -6.46 -13.62 -9.14
CA ALA A 186 -7.14 -14.60 -9.98
C ALA A 186 -7.33 -15.99 -9.31
N PRO A 187 -6.32 -16.61 -8.68
CA PRO A 187 -6.52 -17.88 -7.98
C PRO A 187 -7.44 -17.73 -6.75
N SER A 188 -7.39 -16.60 -6.05
CA SER A 188 -8.29 -16.34 -4.92
C SER A 188 -9.75 -16.20 -5.36
N GLU A 189 -10.01 -15.48 -6.45
CA GLU A 189 -11.34 -15.36 -7.04
C GLU A 189 -11.87 -16.71 -7.52
N ALA A 190 -11.04 -17.51 -8.19
CA ALA A 190 -11.41 -18.86 -8.62
C ALA A 190 -11.76 -19.77 -7.43
N GLN A 191 -11.00 -19.68 -6.34
CA GLN A 191 -11.30 -20.40 -5.10
C GLN A 191 -12.62 -19.94 -4.47
N MET A 192 -12.86 -18.63 -4.46
CA MET A 192 -14.10 -18.05 -3.92
C MET A 192 -15.32 -18.51 -4.72
N GLU A 193 -15.26 -18.50 -6.04
CA GLU A 193 -16.35 -19.01 -6.89
C GLU A 193 -16.56 -20.51 -6.70
N ASN A 194 -15.51 -21.31 -6.51
CA ASN A 194 -15.64 -22.73 -6.15
C ASN A 194 -16.33 -22.93 -4.79
N TRP A 195 -16.01 -22.12 -3.78
CA TRP A 195 -16.70 -22.19 -2.49
C TRP A 195 -18.17 -21.80 -2.61
N LYS A 196 -18.48 -20.78 -3.40
CA LYS A 196 -19.85 -20.33 -3.66
C LYS A 196 -20.69 -21.39 -4.36
N THR A 197 -20.14 -22.08 -5.37
CA THR A 197 -20.85 -23.18 -6.04
C THR A 197 -21.05 -24.36 -5.09
N ASN A 198 -20.02 -24.75 -4.33
CA ASN A 198 -20.14 -25.82 -3.33
C ASN A 198 -21.18 -25.49 -2.25
N LEU A 199 -21.22 -24.24 -1.78
CA LEU A 199 -22.21 -23.80 -0.79
C LEU A 199 -23.63 -23.91 -1.33
N ALA A 200 -23.86 -23.52 -2.60
CA ALA A 200 -25.16 -23.69 -3.25
C ALA A 200 -25.58 -25.16 -3.34
N ILE A 201 -24.64 -26.06 -3.64
CA ILE A 201 -24.87 -27.51 -3.64
C ILE A 201 -25.22 -27.99 -2.22
N MET A 202 -24.48 -27.58 -1.20
CA MET A 202 -24.74 -27.98 0.19
C MET A 202 -26.11 -27.50 0.68
N ALA A 203 -26.49 -26.26 0.36
CA ALA A 203 -27.83 -25.74 0.67
C ALA A 203 -28.95 -26.55 -0.04
N SER A 204 -28.71 -27.02 -1.27
CA SER A 204 -29.69 -27.86 -1.96
C SER A 204 -29.83 -29.24 -1.30
N LYS A 205 -28.71 -29.85 -0.89
CA LYS A 205 -28.68 -31.13 -0.15
C LYS A 205 -29.33 -31.02 1.21
N GLU A 206 -29.09 -29.93 1.94
CA GLU A 206 -29.75 -29.67 3.23
C GLU A 206 -31.27 -29.70 3.08
N ARG A 207 -31.83 -28.97 2.10
CA ARG A 207 -33.27 -28.98 1.84
C ARG A 207 -33.78 -30.38 1.48
N GLN A 208 -33.02 -31.11 0.67
CA GLN A 208 -33.36 -32.49 0.32
C GLN A 208 -33.42 -33.39 1.55
N TYR A 209 -32.42 -33.32 2.43
CA TYR A 209 -32.38 -34.13 3.66
C TYR A 209 -33.48 -33.73 4.64
N LEU A 210 -33.79 -32.44 4.78
CA LEU A 210 -34.91 -31.98 5.60
C LEU A 210 -36.25 -32.50 5.07
N GLN A 211 -36.44 -32.48 3.75
CA GLN A 211 -37.63 -33.03 3.12
C GLN A 211 -37.73 -34.55 3.31
N GLN A 212 -36.63 -35.29 3.10
CA GLN A 212 -36.58 -36.73 3.34
C GLN A 212 -36.86 -37.07 4.82
N TYR A 213 -36.25 -36.34 5.75
CA TYR A 213 -36.49 -36.50 7.18
C TYR A 213 -37.97 -36.27 7.50
N SER A 214 -38.58 -35.20 6.99
CA SER A 214 -40.01 -34.93 7.16
C SER A 214 -40.88 -36.07 6.60
N ASN A 215 -40.55 -36.58 5.41
CA ASN A 215 -41.25 -37.70 4.79
C ASN A 215 -41.14 -38.98 5.63
N TYR A 216 -39.95 -39.36 6.07
CA TYR A 216 -39.76 -40.55 6.92
C TYR A 216 -40.47 -40.39 8.26
N LYS A 217 -40.42 -39.20 8.87
CA LYS A 217 -41.17 -38.91 10.09
C LYS A 217 -42.68 -39.07 9.89
N ALA A 218 -43.22 -38.62 8.76
CA ALA A 218 -44.63 -38.82 8.42
C ALA A 218 -44.97 -40.31 8.24
N VAL A 219 -44.09 -41.09 7.59
CA VAL A 219 -44.26 -42.55 7.43
C VAL A 219 -44.24 -43.26 8.78
N LEU A 220 -43.27 -42.94 9.65
CA LEU A 220 -43.17 -43.49 11.01
C LEU A 220 -44.45 -43.21 11.81
N ASN A 221 -44.94 -41.96 11.76
CA ASN A 221 -46.20 -41.58 12.41
C ASN A 221 -47.40 -42.35 11.84
N ARG A 222 -47.48 -42.54 10.51
CA ARG A 222 -48.56 -43.29 9.85
C ARG A 222 -48.58 -44.77 10.28
N VAL A 223 -47.41 -45.36 10.49
CA VAL A 223 -47.28 -46.76 10.93
C VAL A 223 -47.47 -46.88 12.46
N GLY A 224 -47.73 -45.77 13.17
CA GLY A 224 -47.96 -45.76 14.61
C GLY A 224 -46.69 -46.03 15.42
N TYR A 225 -45.51 -45.75 14.85
CA TYR A 225 -44.25 -45.93 15.56
C TYR A 225 -44.17 -45.01 16.77
N THR A 226 -43.98 -45.59 17.95
CA THR A 226 -43.61 -44.89 19.18
C THR A 226 -42.17 -45.25 19.56
N PRO A 227 -41.42 -44.34 20.21
CA PRO A 227 -40.06 -44.63 20.66
C PRO A 227 -39.92 -45.90 21.53
N GLU A 228 -41.01 -46.33 22.16
CA GLU A 228 -41.11 -47.55 22.96
C GLU A 228 -41.01 -48.84 22.14
N ILE A 229 -41.34 -48.79 20.84
CA ILE A 229 -41.24 -49.93 19.90
C ILE A 229 -39.89 -49.89 19.15
N SER A 230 -38.96 -49.05 19.61
CA SER A 230 -37.56 -49.08 19.18
C SER A 230 -36.96 -50.48 19.40
N HIS A 231 -36.14 -50.95 18.46
CA HIS A 231 -35.47 -52.26 18.60
C HIS A 231 -34.71 -52.39 19.92
N GLY A 232 -33.98 -51.34 20.33
CA GLY A 232 -33.25 -51.34 21.60
C GLY A 232 -34.18 -51.52 22.80
N VAL A 233 -35.28 -50.76 22.86
CA VAL A 233 -36.27 -50.83 23.94
C VAL A 233 -36.98 -52.19 23.95
N LEU A 234 -37.34 -52.73 22.78
CA LEU A 234 -37.95 -54.05 22.66
C LEU A 234 -37.02 -55.18 23.14
N VAL A 235 -35.72 -55.08 22.85
CA VAL A 235 -34.72 -56.02 23.36
C VAL A 235 -34.62 -55.93 24.88
N GLU A 236 -34.53 -54.72 25.44
CA GLU A 236 -34.52 -54.51 26.90
C GLU A 236 -35.80 -55.07 27.57
N MET A 237 -36.98 -54.81 26.98
CA MET A 237 -38.25 -55.36 27.49
C MET A 237 -38.30 -56.89 27.40
N ALA A 238 -37.75 -57.49 26.35
CA ALA A 238 -37.67 -58.94 26.19
C ALA A 238 -36.73 -59.57 27.21
N GLU A 239 -35.58 -58.93 27.49
CA GLU A 239 -34.65 -59.34 28.54
C GLU A 239 -35.29 -59.22 29.93
N HIS A 240 -35.94 -58.11 30.23
CA HIS A 240 -36.65 -57.92 31.49
C HIS A 240 -37.79 -58.95 31.66
N ARG A 241 -38.54 -59.25 30.59
CA ARG A 241 -39.56 -60.32 30.59
C ARG A 241 -38.93 -61.68 30.90
N LYS A 242 -37.80 -62.02 30.27
CA LYS A 242 -37.07 -63.26 30.51
C LYS A 242 -36.58 -63.37 31.95
N GLU A 243 -36.11 -62.26 32.53
CA GLU A 243 -35.70 -62.22 33.94
C GLU A 243 -36.89 -62.39 34.89
N LEU A 244 -38.02 -61.74 34.60
CA LEU A 244 -39.26 -61.92 35.33
C LEU A 244 -39.73 -63.38 35.28
N GLU A 245 -39.74 -63.99 34.09
CA GLU A 245 -40.11 -65.39 33.92
C GLU A 245 -39.22 -66.33 34.73
N LYS A 246 -37.90 -66.07 34.77
CA LYS A 246 -36.96 -66.83 35.62
C LYS A 246 -37.33 -66.75 37.11
N LYS A 247 -37.85 -65.62 37.58
CA LYS A 247 -38.29 -65.42 38.98
C LYS A 247 -39.68 -65.99 39.25
N THR A 248 -40.61 -65.87 38.30
CA THR A 248 -42.02 -66.27 38.49
C THR A 248 -42.25 -67.76 38.29
N LYS A 249 -41.49 -68.43 37.40
CA LYS A 249 -41.61 -69.87 37.14
C LYS A 249 -41.51 -70.74 38.40
N PRO A 250 -40.49 -70.60 39.29
CA PRO A 250 -40.45 -71.39 40.52
C PRO A 250 -41.60 -71.08 41.49
N ILE A 251 -42.10 -69.84 41.51
CA ILE A 251 -43.26 -69.46 42.34
C ILE A 251 -44.53 -70.13 41.82
N MET A 252 -44.73 -70.17 40.51
CA MET A 252 -45.87 -70.86 39.88
C MET A 252 -45.78 -72.38 40.06
N ASP A 253 -44.58 -72.96 39.96
CA ASP A 253 -44.37 -74.38 40.21
C ASP A 253 -44.66 -74.75 41.68
N ALA A 254 -44.26 -73.90 42.63
CA ALA A 254 -44.64 -74.04 44.04
C ALA A 254 -46.16 -73.90 44.25
N LEU A 255 -46.82 -72.93 43.59
CA LEU A 255 -48.27 -72.80 43.67
C LEU A 255 -49.00 -74.02 43.09
N ARG A 256 -48.42 -74.64 42.06
CA ARG A 256 -48.97 -75.84 41.41
C ARG A 256 -48.87 -77.07 42.30
N SER A 257 -47.80 -77.23 43.08
CA SER A 257 -47.70 -78.31 44.07
C SER A 257 -48.72 -78.18 45.20
N TYR A 258 -49.12 -76.95 45.57
CA TYR A 258 -50.19 -76.73 46.54
C TYR A 258 -51.59 -77.09 46.02
N LYS A 259 -51.79 -77.22 44.69
CA LYS A 259 -53.09 -77.64 44.12
C LYS A 259 -53.38 -79.15 44.28
N ASP A 260 -52.39 -79.96 44.67
CA ASP A 260 -52.57 -81.39 44.92
C ASP A 260 -53.15 -81.68 46.32
N LEU A 261 -53.27 -80.67 47.20
CA LEU A 261 -53.92 -80.81 48.49
C LEU A 261 -55.39 -80.32 48.41
N PRO A 262 -56.38 -81.12 48.87
CA PRO A 262 -57.77 -80.69 48.92
C PRO A 262 -57.94 -79.45 49.81
N PRO A 263 -58.78 -78.47 49.43
CA PRO A 263 -58.94 -77.20 50.14
C PRO A 263 -59.65 -77.29 51.50
N ASP A 264 -60.08 -78.49 51.92
CA ASP A 264 -60.69 -78.76 53.23
C ASP A 264 -59.69 -79.47 54.16
N LYS A 265 -59.39 -78.86 55.30
CA LYS A 265 -58.42 -79.34 56.31
C LYS A 265 -58.72 -80.76 56.80
N THR A 266 -60.00 -81.14 56.84
CA THR A 266 -60.42 -82.48 57.30
C THR A 266 -60.15 -83.55 56.24
N LEU A 267 -60.41 -83.23 54.97
CA LEU A 267 -60.12 -84.10 53.83
C LEU A 267 -58.63 -84.20 53.51
N ALA A 268 -57.86 -83.12 53.71
CA ALA A 268 -56.41 -83.16 53.59
C ALA A 268 -55.76 -84.05 54.66
N ALA A 269 -56.27 -84.03 55.91
CA ALA A 269 -55.81 -84.94 56.95
C ALA A 269 -56.10 -86.41 56.62
N LEU A 270 -57.29 -86.70 56.07
CA LEU A 270 -57.68 -88.05 55.66
C LEU A 270 -56.86 -88.55 54.45
N ALA A 271 -56.58 -87.67 53.48
CA ALA A 271 -55.70 -87.99 52.35
C ALA A 271 -54.24 -88.23 52.79
N ILE A 272 -53.75 -87.50 53.80
CA ILE A 272 -52.45 -87.75 54.43
C ILE A 272 -52.45 -89.11 55.16
N GLU A 273 -53.53 -89.44 55.87
CA GLU A 273 -53.69 -90.72 56.58
C GLU A 273 -53.75 -91.90 55.60
N ASP A 274 -54.47 -91.77 54.49
CA ASP A 274 -54.55 -92.78 53.43
C ASP A 274 -53.20 -92.96 52.71
N LYS A 275 -52.46 -91.86 52.46
CA LYS A 275 -51.11 -91.95 51.91
C LYS A 275 -50.12 -92.55 52.90
N LYS A 276 -50.24 -92.28 54.20
CA LYS A 276 -49.47 -92.97 55.25
C LYS A 276 -49.79 -94.46 55.32
N ARG A 277 -51.07 -94.85 55.19
CA ARG A 277 -51.48 -96.26 55.10
C ARG A 277 -50.92 -96.95 53.87
N GLN A 278 -50.94 -96.29 52.70
CA GLN A 278 -50.31 -96.81 51.48
C GLN A 278 -48.79 -96.94 51.65
N TYR A 279 -48.14 -95.99 52.35
CA TYR A 279 -46.72 -96.08 52.67
C TYR A 279 -46.41 -97.24 53.60
N ALA A 280 -47.17 -97.40 54.69
CA ALA A 280 -47.01 -98.50 55.64
C ALA A 280 -47.30 -99.87 54.99
N ALA A 281 -48.25 -99.95 54.05
CA ALA A 281 -48.51 -101.16 53.29
C ALA A 281 -47.37 -101.49 52.31
N ALA A 282 -46.77 -100.48 51.67
CA ALA A 282 -45.60 -100.66 50.81
C ALA A 282 -44.35 -101.04 51.62
N GLU A 283 -44.18 -100.48 52.82
CA GLU A 283 -43.11 -100.81 53.76
C GLU A 283 -43.25 -102.25 54.26
N LYS A 284 -44.46 -102.68 54.63
CA LYS A 284 -44.76 -104.07 55.01
C LYS A 284 -44.56 -105.04 53.85
N TYR A 285 -44.92 -104.66 52.62
CA TYR A 285 -44.61 -105.46 51.42
C TYR A 285 -43.10 -105.59 51.19
N LEU A 286 -42.33 -104.53 51.44
CA LEU A 286 -40.88 -104.54 51.35
C LEU A 286 -40.25 -105.42 52.45
N GLU A 287 -40.81 -105.40 53.66
CA GLU A 287 -40.43 -106.31 54.76
C GLU A 287 -40.77 -107.77 54.44
N ASP A 288 -41.93 -108.07 53.86
CA ASP A 288 -42.31 -109.43 53.44
C ASP A 288 -41.42 -109.95 52.30
N VAL A 289 -41.02 -109.08 51.36
CA VAL A 289 -40.04 -109.40 50.29
C VAL A 289 -38.64 -109.62 50.86
N LEU A 290 -38.26 -108.91 51.93
CA LEU A 290 -36.97 -109.14 52.60
C LEU A 290 -36.97 -110.41 53.46
N GLN A 291 -38.07 -110.74 54.15
CA GLN A 291 -38.18 -111.98 54.94
C GLN A 291 -38.26 -113.23 54.06
N SER A 292 -38.90 -113.16 52.89
CA SER A 292 -38.91 -114.25 51.91
C SER A 292 -37.55 -114.47 51.23
N ALA A 293 -36.66 -113.48 51.20
CA ALA A 293 -35.28 -113.64 50.74
C ALA A 293 -34.33 -114.26 51.80
N LEU A 294 -34.70 -114.28 53.08
CA LEU A 294 -33.90 -114.83 54.19
C LEU A 294 -34.28 -116.27 54.58
N ALA A 295 -35.48 -116.76 54.21
CA ALA A 295 -35.93 -118.13 54.49
C ALA A 295 -35.52 -119.18 53.43
N THR A 296 -34.86 -118.76 52.35
CA THR A 296 -34.39 -119.63 51.24
C THR A 296 -32.87 -119.77 51.17
N SER A 297 -32.16 -119.39 52.24
CA SER A 297 -30.71 -119.58 52.39
C SER A 297 -30.39 -120.44 53.61
N ASP A 298 -30.68 -121.75 53.49
CA ASP A 298 -30.04 -122.89 54.16
C ASP A 298 -30.23 -124.14 53.27
#